data_AF-A0A1H9CXR0-F1
#
_entry.id   AF-A0A1H9CXR0-F1
#
_cell.length_a   1.000
_cell.length_b   1.000
_cell.length_c   1.000
_cell.angle_alpha   90.00
_cell.angle_beta   90.00
_cell.angle_gamma   90.00
#
_symmetry.space_group_name_H-M   'P 1'
#
loop_
_entity.id
_entity.type
_entity.pdbx_description
1 polymer ?
#
loop_
_entity_poly.entity_id
_entity_poly.type
_entity_poly.pdbx_seq_one_letter_code
_entity_poly.pdbx_strand_id
1 'polypeptide(L)'
;MKLLLDRISLAFIAVTSAYVGIFAYFAPKTWFDTFPGFGLRWLPQLGPYNEHFAKDVGAAYLAFTALSLMALAHARKQAVVPLAGAALLVFNTLHFVYHLTMLHMYAPLDRALNVVLLGLLVVMSVILVIPAGAVTDRRSTSST
;
A
#
# COMPACT_ATOMS: atom_id res chain seq x y z
N MET A 1 12.77 -17.66 2.43
CA MET A 1 12.28 -16.48 3.19
C MET A 1 11.69 -15.39 2.29
N LYS A 2 12.37 -14.93 1.23
CA LYS A 2 11.88 -13.85 0.35
C LYS A 2 10.46 -14.03 -0.20
N LEU A 3 10.16 -15.19 -0.80
CA LEU A 3 8.82 -15.46 -1.35
C LEU A 3 7.70 -15.37 -0.27
N LEU A 4 8.00 -15.74 0.97
CA LEU A 4 7.04 -15.62 2.07
C LEU A 4 6.81 -14.14 2.42
N LEU A 5 7.88 -13.34 2.52
CA LEU A 5 7.79 -11.90 2.76
C LEU A 5 7.00 -11.20 1.64
N ASP A 6 7.26 -11.54 0.37
CA ASP A 6 6.54 -10.97 -0.77
C ASP A 6 5.03 -11.27 -0.69
N ARG A 7 4.68 -12.51 -0.35
CA ARG A 7 3.28 -12.92 -0.21
C ARG A 7 2.59 -12.21 0.94
N ILE A 8 3.27 -12.08 2.09
CA ILE A 8 2.73 -11.37 3.25
C ILE A 8 2.52 -9.89 2.91
N SER A 9 3.51 -9.23 2.31
CA SER A 9 3.43 -7.84 1.89
C SER A 9 2.28 -7.62 0.88
N LEU A 10 2.19 -8.45 -0.18
CA LEU A 10 1.12 -8.34 -1.18
C LEU A 10 -0.26 -8.59 -0.58
N ALA A 11 -0.42 -9.60 0.28
CA ALA A 11 -1.69 -9.89 0.93
C ALA A 11 -2.11 -8.76 1.87
N PHE A 12 -1.18 -8.22 2.66
CA PHE A 12 -1.44 -7.12 3.58
C PHE A 12 -1.84 -5.84 2.84
N ILE A 13 -1.10 -5.48 1.78
CA ILE A 13 -1.45 -4.33 0.94
C ILE A 13 -2.80 -4.56 0.26
N ALA A 14 -3.05 -5.75 -0.29
CA ALA A 14 -4.34 -6.06 -0.93
C ALA A 14 -5.53 -5.86 0.02
N VAL A 15 -5.43 -6.37 1.26
CA VAL A 15 -6.49 -6.26 2.28
C VAL A 15 -6.70 -4.82 2.72
N THR A 16 -5.64 -4.08 3.01
CA THR A 16 -5.75 -2.68 3.45
C THR A 16 -6.25 -1.78 2.33
N SER A 17 -5.78 -1.98 1.09
CA SER A 17 -6.31 -1.29 -0.07
C SER A 17 -7.77 -1.64 -0.35
N ALA A 18 -8.17 -2.89 -0.15
CA ALA A 18 -9.56 -3.30 -0.36
C ALA A 18 -10.46 -2.63 0.69
N TYR A 19 -10.01 -2.59 1.94
CA TYR A 19 -10.73 -1.91 3.02
C TYR A 19 -10.99 -0.43 2.68
N VAL A 20 -9.95 0.31 2.31
CA VAL A 20 -10.09 1.74 1.92
C VAL A 20 -10.95 1.87 0.66
N GLY A 21 -10.65 1.08 -0.37
CA GLY A 21 -11.29 1.16 -1.68
C GLY A 21 -12.78 0.88 -1.64
N ILE A 22 -13.18 -0.22 -1.00
CA ILE A 22 -14.60 -0.59 -0.84
C ILE A 22 -15.33 0.47 -0.02
N PHE A 23 -14.75 0.90 1.10
CA PHE A 23 -15.40 1.87 1.98
C PHE A 23 -15.60 3.21 1.27
N ALA A 24 -14.56 3.75 0.64
CA ALA A 24 -14.60 5.03 -0.06
C ALA A 24 -15.51 5.00 -1.30
N TYR A 25 -15.52 3.91 -2.07
CA TYR A 25 -16.30 3.85 -3.32
C TYR A 25 -17.80 3.62 -3.08
N PHE A 26 -18.15 2.67 -2.21
CA PHE A 26 -19.53 2.24 -2.01
C PHE A 26 -20.25 3.00 -0.88
N ALA A 27 -19.52 3.59 0.06
CA ALA A 27 -20.09 4.39 1.14
C ALA A 27 -19.29 5.70 1.37
N PRO A 28 -19.13 6.56 0.34
CA PRO A 28 -18.19 7.68 0.34
C PRO A 28 -18.43 8.69 1.47
N LYS A 29 -19.70 8.99 1.80
CA LYS A 29 -20.03 9.92 2.88
C LYS A 29 -19.68 9.35 4.26
N THR A 30 -20.02 8.08 4.49
CA THR A 30 -19.68 7.38 5.74
C THR A 30 -18.17 7.22 5.88
N TRP A 31 -17.48 6.89 4.80
CA TRP A 31 -16.01 6.87 4.76
C TRP A 31 -15.43 8.22 5.16
N PHE A 32 -15.87 9.31 4.53
CA PHE A 32 -15.43 10.66 4.91
C PHE A 32 -15.70 10.97 6.39
N ASP A 33 -16.87 10.65 6.91
CA ASP A 33 -17.25 11.02 8.29
C ASP A 33 -16.57 10.16 9.37
N THR A 34 -16.17 8.94 9.06
CA THR A 34 -15.83 7.93 10.07
C THR A 34 -14.56 7.13 9.79
N PHE A 35 -13.89 7.30 8.66
CA PHE A 35 -12.61 6.62 8.40
C PHE A 35 -11.56 7.03 9.45
N PRO A 36 -10.75 6.09 9.97
CA PRO A 36 -10.59 4.67 9.58
C PRO A 36 -11.57 3.69 10.24
N GLY A 37 -12.59 4.18 10.92
CA GLY A 37 -13.49 3.38 11.77
C GLY A 37 -13.05 3.43 13.24
N PHE A 38 -13.59 2.53 14.06
CA PHE A 38 -13.18 2.36 15.47
C PHE A 38 -13.29 3.62 16.34
N GLY A 39 -14.22 4.52 16.01
CA GLY A 39 -14.41 5.80 16.71
C GLY A 39 -13.42 6.90 16.30
N LEU A 40 -12.50 6.62 15.39
CA LEU A 40 -11.55 7.60 14.83
C LEU A 40 -12.19 8.37 13.67
N ARG A 41 -11.67 9.57 13.41
CA ARG A 41 -12.11 10.45 12.31
C ARG A 41 -10.91 11.14 11.72
N TRP A 42 -10.44 10.68 10.56
CA TRP A 42 -9.21 11.19 9.96
C TRP A 42 -9.41 12.17 8.82
N LEU A 43 -10.53 12.07 8.10
CA LEU A 43 -10.76 12.84 6.87
C LEU A 43 -11.41 14.21 7.07
N PRO A 44 -12.36 14.43 8.01
CA PRO A 44 -13.08 15.72 8.11
C PRO A 44 -12.19 16.94 8.39
N GLN A 45 -11.07 16.75 9.06
CA GLN A 45 -10.06 17.79 9.34
C GLN A 45 -9.25 18.20 8.10
N LEU A 46 -9.29 17.41 7.01
CA LEU A 46 -8.51 17.67 5.80
C LEU A 46 -9.22 18.58 4.79
N GLY A 47 -10.46 18.97 5.07
CA GLY A 47 -11.25 19.86 4.23
C GLY A 47 -12.67 19.36 4.00
N PRO A 48 -13.45 20.07 3.17
CA PRO A 48 -14.84 19.73 2.90
C PRO A 48 -14.98 18.42 2.11
N TYR A 49 -16.11 17.73 2.32
CA TYR A 49 -16.46 16.53 1.58
C TYR A 49 -16.62 16.80 0.08
N ASN A 50 -16.07 15.89 -0.73
CA ASN A 50 -16.29 15.84 -2.17
C ASN A 50 -16.51 14.38 -2.59
N GLU A 51 -17.72 14.04 -3.05
CA GLU A 51 -18.07 12.67 -3.43
C GLU A 51 -17.24 12.15 -4.60
N HIS A 52 -17.01 12.99 -5.61
CA HIS A 52 -16.21 12.62 -6.78
C HIS A 52 -14.80 12.21 -6.36
N PHE A 53 -14.14 13.05 -5.55
CA PHE A 53 -12.81 12.75 -5.02
C PHE A 53 -12.79 11.48 -4.15
N ALA A 54 -13.80 11.29 -3.29
CA ALA A 54 -13.91 10.07 -2.48
C ALA A 54 -14.04 8.81 -3.34
N LYS A 55 -14.83 8.85 -4.41
CA LYS A 55 -14.98 7.72 -5.34
C LYS A 55 -13.73 7.49 -6.18
N ASP A 56 -13.02 8.53 -6.60
CA ASP A 56 -11.75 8.38 -7.32
C ASP A 56 -10.68 7.73 -6.45
N VAL A 57 -10.58 8.14 -5.18
CA VAL A 57 -9.74 7.48 -4.18
C VAL A 57 -10.16 6.02 -4.02
N GLY A 58 -11.45 5.76 -3.87
CA GLY A 58 -11.99 4.40 -3.79
C GLY A 58 -11.59 3.53 -4.99
N ALA A 59 -11.75 4.04 -6.21
CA ALA A 59 -11.40 3.35 -7.44
C ALA A 59 -9.88 3.09 -7.55
N ALA A 60 -9.05 4.07 -7.19
CA ALA A 60 -7.59 3.91 -7.18
C ALA A 60 -7.15 2.81 -6.20
N TYR A 61 -7.70 2.79 -4.98
CA TYR A 61 -7.40 1.76 -4.00
C TYR A 61 -7.90 0.38 -4.41
N LEU A 62 -9.07 0.27 -5.06
CA LEU A 62 -9.53 -1.00 -5.65
C LEU A 62 -8.60 -1.49 -6.78
N ALA A 63 -8.04 -0.58 -7.57
CA ALA A 63 -7.03 -0.92 -8.57
C ALA A 63 -5.73 -1.45 -7.92
N PHE A 64 -5.30 -0.86 -6.79
CA PHE A 64 -4.15 -1.38 -6.02
C PHE A 64 -4.44 -2.76 -5.39
N THR A 65 -5.67 -3.01 -4.96
CA THR A 65 -6.12 -4.35 -4.54
C THR A 65 -5.97 -5.34 -5.69
N ALA A 66 -6.53 -5.03 -6.87
CA ALA A 66 -6.44 -5.89 -8.03
C ALA A 66 -4.98 -6.15 -8.43
N LEU A 67 -4.15 -5.10 -8.49
CA LEU A 67 -2.71 -5.22 -8.76
C LEU A 67 -2.02 -6.16 -7.78
N SER A 68 -2.27 -5.99 -6.48
CA SER A 68 -1.66 -6.78 -5.41
C SER A 68 -2.10 -8.26 -5.46
N LEU A 69 -3.39 -8.51 -5.70
CA LEU A 69 -3.93 -9.88 -5.84
C LEU A 69 -3.38 -10.57 -7.10
N MET A 70 -3.29 -9.85 -8.21
CA MET A 70 -2.73 -10.39 -9.45
C MET A 70 -1.24 -10.70 -9.30
N ALA A 71 -0.49 -9.84 -8.62
CA ALA A 71 0.90 -10.10 -8.29
C ALA A 71 1.05 -11.29 -7.33
N LEU A 72 0.16 -11.42 -6.35
CA LEU A 72 0.15 -12.53 -5.39
C LEU A 72 -0.11 -13.87 -6.09
N ALA A 73 -1.10 -13.93 -6.98
CA ALA A 73 -1.42 -15.11 -7.78
C ALA A 73 -0.23 -15.55 -8.68
N HIS A 74 0.63 -14.59 -9.05
CA HIS A 74 1.76 -14.80 -9.95
C HIS A 74 3.13 -14.60 -9.28
N ALA A 75 3.21 -14.69 -7.95
CA ALA A 75 4.40 -14.31 -7.18
C ALA A 75 5.67 -15.13 -7.51
N ARG A 76 5.54 -16.24 -8.24
CA ARG A 76 6.67 -17.05 -8.72
C ARG A 76 7.30 -16.52 -10.03
N LYS A 77 6.62 -15.63 -10.76
CA LYS A 77 7.13 -15.01 -11.99
C LYS A 77 8.08 -13.88 -11.62
N GLN A 78 9.35 -14.00 -11.99
CA GLN A 78 10.43 -13.14 -11.48
C GLN A 78 10.20 -11.63 -11.65
N ALA A 79 9.54 -11.19 -12.72
CA ALA A 79 9.30 -9.78 -12.99
C ALA A 79 8.01 -9.22 -12.35
N VAL A 80 7.04 -10.06 -11.97
CA VAL A 80 5.69 -9.59 -11.60
C VAL A 80 5.71 -8.84 -10.26
N VAL A 81 6.36 -9.40 -9.24
CA VAL A 81 6.38 -8.82 -7.90
C VAL A 81 7.11 -7.48 -7.85
N PRO A 82 8.32 -7.32 -8.44
CA PRO A 82 9.01 -6.03 -8.45
C PRO A 82 8.26 -4.94 -9.22
N LEU A 83 7.60 -5.28 -10.33
CA LEU A 83 6.80 -4.31 -11.10
C LEU A 83 5.60 -3.80 -10.31
N ALA A 84 4.84 -4.70 -9.68
CA ALA A 84 3.75 -4.31 -8.79
C ALA A 84 4.27 -3.53 -7.57
N GLY A 85 5.38 -3.98 -6.99
CA GLY A 85 6.07 -3.32 -5.89
C GLY A 85 6.49 -1.89 -6.22
N ALA A 86 7.00 -1.63 -7.42
CA ALA A 86 7.40 -0.29 -7.85
C ALA A 86 6.21 0.66 -7.95
N ALA A 87 5.09 0.21 -8.54
CA ALA A 87 3.86 1.02 -8.60
C ALA A 87 3.32 1.34 -7.20
N LEU A 88 3.25 0.33 -6.33
CA LEU A 88 2.82 0.50 -4.93
C LEU A 88 3.78 1.39 -4.14
N LEU A 89 5.09 1.27 -4.36
CA LEU A 89 6.10 2.08 -3.69
C LEU A 89 5.97 3.55 -4.04
N VAL A 90 5.75 3.89 -5.31
CA VAL A 90 5.53 5.27 -5.76
C VAL A 90 4.31 5.86 -5.04
N PHE A 91 3.17 5.15 -5.06
CA PHE A 91 1.96 5.62 -4.39
C PHE A 91 2.17 5.78 -2.88
N ASN A 92 2.63 4.72 -2.20
CA ASN A 92 2.77 4.70 -0.75
C ASN A 92 3.79 5.73 -0.25
N THR A 93 4.88 5.96 -0.99
CA THR A 93 5.89 6.97 -0.62
C THR A 93 5.32 8.37 -0.74
N LEU A 94 4.70 8.71 -1.87
CA LEU A 94 4.13 10.05 -2.06
C LEU A 94 3.01 10.33 -1.05
N HIS A 95 2.15 9.34 -0.81
CA HIS A 95 1.08 9.41 0.18
C HIS A 95 1.64 9.60 1.60
N PHE A 96 2.63 8.80 1.99
CA PHE A 96 3.25 8.90 3.31
C PHE A 96 3.90 10.27 3.54
N VAL A 97 4.72 10.73 2.58
CA VAL A 97 5.39 12.04 2.66
C VAL A 97 4.37 13.17 2.80
N TYR A 98 3.26 13.11 2.05
CA TYR A 98 2.21 14.10 2.18
C TYR A 98 1.55 14.07 3.57
N HIS A 99 1.29 12.90 4.15
CA HIS A 99 0.75 12.82 5.51
C HIS A 99 1.71 13.38 6.57
N LEU A 100 3.03 13.23 6.38
CA LEU A 100 4.02 13.81 7.30
C LEU A 100 3.91 15.34 7.40
N THR A 101 3.50 16.04 6.33
CA THR A 101 3.30 17.50 6.36
C THR A 101 2.00 17.91 7.06
N MET A 102 1.05 16.98 7.21
CA MET A 102 -0.31 17.23 7.71
C MET A 102 -0.52 16.75 9.16
N LEU A 103 0.49 16.13 9.79
CA LEU A 103 0.36 15.54 11.13
C LEU A 103 -0.14 16.52 12.20
N HIS A 104 0.15 17.81 12.06
CA HIS A 104 -0.27 18.85 12.99
C HIS A 104 -1.80 18.94 13.16
N MET A 105 -2.59 18.46 12.18
CA MET A 105 -4.06 18.44 12.23
C MET A 105 -4.63 17.38 13.17
N TYR A 106 -3.82 16.41 13.61
CA TYR A 106 -4.29 15.23 14.35
C TYR A 106 -3.93 15.29 15.84
N ALA A 107 -4.67 14.55 16.66
CA ALA A 107 -4.30 14.25 18.04
C ALA A 107 -3.09 13.27 18.08
N PRO A 108 -2.35 13.16 19.20
CA PRO A 108 -1.12 12.36 19.27
C PRO A 108 -1.27 10.90 18.84
N LEU A 109 -2.36 10.23 19.25
CA LEU A 109 -2.65 8.85 18.86
C LEU A 109 -2.82 8.73 17.35
N ASP A 110 -3.65 9.58 16.75
CA ASP A 110 -3.90 9.60 15.31
C ASP A 110 -2.64 9.91 14.51
N ARG A 111 -1.77 10.81 15.00
CA ARG A 111 -0.45 11.07 14.40
C ARG A 111 0.39 9.80 14.35
N ALA A 112 0.51 9.10 15.49
CA ALA A 112 1.30 7.88 15.58
C ALA A 112 0.75 6.79 14.66
N LEU A 113 -0.58 6.59 14.63
CA LEU A 113 -1.23 5.63 13.75
C LEU A 113 -1.01 5.96 12.26
N ASN A 114 -1.13 7.22 11.86
CA ASN A 114 -0.84 7.65 10.49
C ASN A 114 0.60 7.31 10.09
N VAL A 115 1.58 7.65 10.94
CA VAL A 115 3.00 7.40 10.65
C VAL A 115 3.30 5.91 10.57
N VAL A 116 2.84 5.13 11.54
CA VAL A 116 3.12 3.69 11.62
C VAL A 116 2.47 2.93 10.47
N LEU A 117 1.18 3.17 10.19
CA LEU A 117 0.45 2.41 9.18
C LEU A 117 0.93 2.75 7.77
N LEU A 118 1.11 4.05 7.45
CA LEU A 118 1.61 4.46 6.13
C LEU A 118 3.08 4.07 5.94
N GLY A 119 3.91 4.22 6.98
CA GLY A 119 5.31 3.80 6.95
C GLY A 119 5.45 2.28 6.74
N LEU A 120 4.58 1.47 7.36
CA LEU A 120 4.54 0.04 7.14
C LEU A 120 4.27 -0.32 5.67
N LEU A 121 3.32 0.37 5.01
CA LEU A 121 3.03 0.16 3.59
C LEU A 121 4.21 0.52 2.69
N VAL A 122 4.97 1.57 3.02
CA VAL A 122 6.23 1.91 2.34
C VAL A 122 7.25 0.78 2.48
N VAL A 123 7.51 0.32 3.70
CA VAL A 123 8.47 -0.78 3.97
C VAL A 123 8.07 -2.05 3.23
N MET A 124 6.79 -2.41 3.26
CA MET A 124 6.28 -3.57 2.52
C MET A 124 6.48 -3.40 1.01
N SER A 125 6.29 -2.20 0.47
CA SER A 125 6.53 -1.93 -0.95
C SER A 125 8.01 -2.01 -1.33
N VAL A 126 8.92 -1.57 -0.45
CA VAL A 126 10.37 -1.73 -0.62
C VAL A 126 10.75 -3.21 -0.67
N ILE A 127 10.18 -4.04 0.21
CA ILE A 127 10.41 -5.50 0.21
C ILE A 127 10.07 -6.12 -1.15
N LEU A 128 8.99 -5.66 -1.79
CA LEU A 128 8.53 -6.19 -3.09
C LEU A 128 9.47 -5.84 -4.24
N VAL A 129 10.11 -4.67 -4.20
CA VAL A 129 11.02 -4.20 -5.26
C VAL A 129 12.36 -4.92 -5.22
N ILE A 130 12.86 -5.28 -4.03
CA ILE A 130 14.15 -5.95 -3.88
C ILE A 130 14.05 -7.38 -4.45
N PRO A 131 14.84 -7.78 -5.46
CA PRO A 131 14.80 -9.15 -5.97
C PRO A 131 15.34 -10.13 -4.92
N ALA A 132 14.89 -11.39 -4.97
CA ALA A 132 15.61 -12.46 -4.30
C ALA A 132 17.01 -12.51 -4.95
N GLY A 133 18.07 -12.28 -4.17
CA GLY A 133 19.43 -12.23 -4.69
C GLY A 133 19.68 -13.40 -5.64
N ALA A 134 20.15 -13.11 -6.85
CA ALA A 134 20.58 -14.15 -7.76
C ALA A 134 21.69 -14.92 -7.04
N VAL A 135 21.43 -16.19 -6.72
CA VAL A 135 22.53 -17.12 -6.50
C VAL A 135 23.33 -17.03 -7.78
N THR A 136 24.48 -16.37 -7.71
CA THR A 136 25.42 -16.28 -8.80
C THR A 136 25.82 -17.73 -9.02
N ASP A 137 25.23 -18.38 -10.03
CA ASP A 137 25.72 -19.66 -10.51
C ASP A 137 27.08 -19.34 -11.12
N ARG A 138 28.09 -19.32 -10.26
CA ARG A 138 29.50 -19.26 -10.62
C ARG A 138 29.80 -20.63 -11.23
N ARG A 139 29.22 -20.91 -12.40
CA ARG A 139 29.68 -22.00 -13.25
C ARG A 139 31.12 -21.69 -13.57
N SER A 140 31.98 -22.44 -12.91
CA SER A 140 33.37 -22.66 -13.25
C SER A 140 33.52 -22.73 -14.76
N THR A 141 34.05 -21.65 -15.36
CA THR A 141 34.80 -21.75 -16.60
C THR A 141 36.08 -22.52 -16.26
N SER A 142 35.98 -23.85 -16.23
CA SER A 142 37.10 -24.77 -16.11
C SER A 142 37.00 -25.81 -17.22
N SER A 143 37.54 -25.44 -18.39
CA SER A 143 37.90 -26.31 -19.53
C SER A 143 38.07 -25.35 -20.73
N THR A 144 39.18 -25.24 -21.45
CA THR A 144 40.47 -25.95 -21.54
C THR A 144 41.36 -25.06 -22.40
#